data_AF-A0A927P4H8-F1
#
_entry.id   AF-A0A927P4H8-F1
#
_cell.length_a   1.000
_cell.length_b   1.000
_cell.length_c   1.000
_cell.angle_alpha   90.00
_cell.angle_beta   90.00
_cell.angle_gamma   90.00
#
_symmetry.space_group_name_H-M   'P 1'
#
loop_
_entity.id
_entity.type
_entity.pdbx_description
1 polymer ?
#
loop_
_entity_poly.entity_id
_entity_poly.type
_entity_poly.pdbx_seq_one_letter_code
_entity_poly.pdbx_strand_id
1 'polypeptide(L)'
;MREFPPMPAEKARLLNPLQLAYIGDAVWDMLIRMNLIHSGRNLRHMHQEAIRTVCAKAQAAALEKVLPHLDEQEQDIVRRGRNTHAKHPCPKNQDPADYAAATGFEALLGYLYLTGSEERLMTLYHITQQEV
;
A
#
# COMPACT_ATOMS: atom_id res chain seq x y z
N MET A 1 16.74 2.18 -4.18
CA MET A 1 17.48 3.10 -5.08
C MET A 1 16.47 4.10 -5.61
N ARG A 2 16.73 5.40 -5.48
CA ARG A 2 15.87 6.46 -6.02
C ARG A 2 16.61 7.19 -7.14
N GLU A 3 15.98 7.32 -8.28
CA GLU A 3 16.50 8.12 -9.40
C GLU A 3 16.22 9.62 -9.20
N PHE A 4 15.09 9.95 -8.58
CA PHE A 4 14.64 11.32 -8.33
C PHE A 4 14.74 11.67 -6.83
N PRO A 5 15.02 12.95 -6.50
CA PRO A 5 14.98 13.39 -5.12
C PRO A 5 13.57 13.23 -4.52
N PRO A 6 13.45 13.08 -3.19
CA PRO A 6 12.15 13.05 -2.53
C PRO A 6 11.26 14.23 -2.94
N MET A 7 10.00 13.93 -3.24
CA MET A 7 9.00 14.94 -3.55
C MET A 7 8.61 15.70 -2.28
N PRO A 8 8.50 17.04 -2.30
CA PRO A 8 7.96 17.78 -1.17
C PRO A 8 6.58 17.25 -0.78
N ALA A 9 6.35 17.07 0.52
CA ALA A 9 5.10 16.50 1.06
C ALA A 9 3.85 17.23 0.54
N GLU A 10 3.90 18.57 0.48
CA GLU A 10 2.80 19.40 -0.05
C GLU A 10 2.46 19.06 -1.50
N LYS A 11 3.48 18.86 -2.34
CA LYS A 11 3.30 18.49 -3.76
C LYS A 11 2.76 17.06 -3.89
N ALA A 12 3.31 16.11 -3.12
CA ALA A 12 2.84 14.72 -3.13
C ALA A 12 1.36 14.62 -2.69
N ARG A 13 0.95 15.45 -1.72
CA ARG A 13 -0.44 15.51 -1.24
C ARG A 13 -1.42 15.92 -2.33
N LEU A 14 -1.01 16.75 -3.29
CA LEU A 14 -1.87 17.24 -4.37
C LEU A 14 -2.01 16.27 -5.54
N LEU A 15 -1.24 15.18 -5.57
CA LEU A 15 -1.38 14.16 -6.60
C LEU A 15 -2.75 13.47 -6.55
N ASN A 16 -3.19 12.97 -7.70
CA ASN A 16 -4.37 12.12 -7.75
C ASN A 16 -4.10 10.86 -6.90
N PRO A 17 -4.99 10.47 -5.99
CA PRO A 17 -4.76 9.29 -5.15
C PRO A 17 -4.52 8.00 -5.95
N LEU A 18 -5.06 7.87 -7.18
CA LEU A 18 -4.76 6.74 -8.05
C LEU A 18 -3.32 6.76 -8.58
N GLN A 19 -2.70 7.93 -8.74
CA GLN A 19 -1.27 8.02 -9.09
C GLN A 19 -0.40 7.61 -7.90
N LEU A 20 -0.81 7.95 -6.67
CA LEU A 20 -0.13 7.48 -5.46
C LEU A 20 -0.28 5.96 -5.33
N ALA A 21 -1.50 5.44 -5.50
CA ALA A 21 -1.77 4.01 -5.44
C ALA A 21 -0.96 3.24 -6.50
N TYR A 22 -0.86 3.76 -7.72
CA TYR A 22 -0.07 3.15 -8.79
C TYR A 22 1.38 2.86 -8.40
N ILE A 23 2.08 3.81 -7.76
CA ILE A 23 3.45 3.55 -7.28
C ILE A 23 3.46 2.74 -5.99
N GLY A 24 2.47 2.93 -5.12
CA GLY A 24 2.34 2.22 -3.85
C GLY A 24 2.14 0.72 -4.00
N ASP A 25 1.35 0.27 -4.99
CA ASP A 25 1.17 -1.14 -5.35
C ASP A 25 2.51 -1.81 -5.68
N ALA A 26 3.33 -1.16 -6.50
CA ALA A 26 4.67 -1.64 -6.83
C ALA A 26 5.60 -1.71 -5.61
N VAL A 27 5.52 -0.73 -4.71
CA VAL A 27 6.30 -0.71 -3.46
C VAL A 27 5.86 -1.87 -2.55
N TRP A 28 4.56 -2.10 -2.41
CA TRP A 28 4.02 -3.19 -1.60
C TRP A 28 4.45 -4.56 -2.15
N ASP A 29 4.26 -4.81 -3.45
CA ASP A 29 4.65 -6.06 -4.10
C ASP A 29 6.16 -6.32 -3.95
N MET A 30 7.00 -5.28 -4.10
CA MET A 30 8.44 -5.38 -3.88
C MET A 30 8.78 -5.81 -2.45
N LEU A 31 8.18 -5.17 -1.43
CA LEU A 31 8.43 -5.51 -0.03
C LEU A 31 8.02 -6.94 0.31
N ILE A 32 6.84 -7.36 -0.16
CA ILE A 32 6.35 -8.73 0.05
C ILE A 32 7.28 -9.75 -0.62
N ARG A 33 7.70 -9.52 -1.87
CA ARG A 33 8.63 -10.42 -2.56
C ARG A 33 10.01 -10.46 -1.91
N MET A 34 10.49 -9.31 -1.43
CA MET A 34 11.73 -9.21 -0.68
C MET A 34 11.66 -9.96 0.65
N ASN A 35 10.50 -10.01 1.31
CA ASN A 35 10.34 -10.86 2.49
C ASN A 35 10.33 -12.35 2.11
N LEU A 36 9.56 -12.71 1.08
CA LEU A 36 9.39 -14.10 0.66
C LEU A 36 10.68 -14.76 0.16
N ILE A 37 11.61 -14.02 -0.45
CA ILE A 37 12.91 -14.58 -0.88
C ILE A 37 13.73 -15.10 0.31
N HIS A 38 13.52 -14.55 1.52
CA HIS A 38 14.19 -14.99 2.74
C HIS A 38 13.49 -16.18 3.42
N SER A 39 12.32 -16.62 2.93
CA SER A 39 11.55 -17.72 3.53
C SER A 39 12.15 -19.12 3.29
N GLY A 40 13.15 -19.25 2.41
CA GLY A 40 13.73 -20.54 2.01
C GLY A 40 12.81 -21.43 1.17
N ARG A 41 11.64 -20.92 0.74
CA ARG A 41 10.66 -21.66 -0.06
C ARG A 41 11.03 -21.65 -1.54
N ASN A 42 10.50 -22.63 -2.29
CA ASN A 42 10.66 -22.65 -3.75
C ASN A 42 9.84 -21.52 -4.42
N LEU A 43 10.20 -21.18 -5.66
CA LEU A 43 9.59 -20.09 -6.43
C LEU A 43 8.06 -20.23 -6.59
N ARG A 44 7.56 -21.46 -6.77
CA ARG A 44 6.12 -21.71 -6.91
C ARG A 44 5.36 -21.32 -5.65
N HIS A 45 5.87 -21.71 -4.48
CA HIS A 45 5.27 -21.36 -3.19
C HIS A 45 5.35 -19.86 -2.94
N MET A 46 6.50 -19.25 -3.22
CA MET A 46 6.66 -17.80 -3.09
C MET A 46 5.66 -17.03 -3.96
N HIS A 47 5.47 -17.44 -5.22
CA HIS A 47 4.51 -16.80 -6.11
C HIS A 47 3.06 -16.91 -5.60
N GLN A 48 2.67 -18.10 -5.11
CA GLN A 48 1.35 -18.32 -4.54
C GLN A 48 1.12 -17.48 -3.28
N GLU A 49 2.14 -17.35 -2.43
CA GLU A 49 2.10 -16.55 -1.21
C GLU A 49 2.04 -15.05 -1.52
N ALA A 50 2.83 -14.59 -2.49
CA ALA A 50 2.78 -13.20 -2.97
C ALA A 50 1.37 -12.83 -3.43
N ILE A 51 0.74 -13.64 -4.30
CA ILE A 51 -0.64 -13.40 -4.77
C ILE A 51 -1.63 -13.27 -3.61
N ARG A 52 -1.51 -14.14 -2.60
CA ARG A 52 -2.40 -14.10 -1.43
C ARG A 52 -2.22 -12.82 -0.62
N THR A 53 -1.01 -12.31 -0.51
CA THR A 53 -0.70 -11.13 0.32
C THR A 53 -0.93 -9.80 -0.41
N VAL A 54 -0.80 -9.76 -1.73
CA VAL A 54 -1.00 -8.53 -2.53
C VAL A 54 -2.44 -8.34 -3.03
N CYS A 55 -3.33 -9.31 -2.81
CA CYS A 55 -4.75 -9.16 -3.19
C CYS A 55 -5.48 -8.08 -2.36
N ALA A 56 -6.53 -7.49 -2.92
CA ALA A 56 -7.27 -6.38 -2.29
C ALA A 56 -7.75 -6.70 -0.86
N LYS A 57 -8.27 -7.92 -0.64
CA LYS A 57 -8.70 -8.37 0.69
C LYS A 57 -7.55 -8.38 1.71
N ALA A 58 -6.37 -8.86 1.33
CA ALA A 58 -5.22 -8.88 2.22
C ALA A 58 -4.69 -7.47 2.49
N GLN A 59 -4.70 -6.60 1.48
CA GLN A 59 -4.34 -5.19 1.64
C GLN A 59 -5.34 -4.42 2.50
N ALA A 60 -6.64 -4.72 2.42
CA ALA A 60 -7.66 -4.17 3.30
C ALA A 60 -7.40 -4.55 4.77
N ALA A 61 -7.09 -5.83 5.04
CA ALA A 61 -6.71 -6.29 6.37
C ALA A 61 -5.40 -5.65 6.86
N ALA A 62 -4.42 -5.43 5.97
CA ALA A 62 -3.20 -4.70 6.30
C ALA A 62 -3.49 -3.24 6.68
N LEU A 63 -4.40 -2.58 5.96
CA LEU A 63 -4.83 -1.23 6.28
C LEU A 63 -5.46 -1.15 7.67
N GLU A 64 -6.33 -2.09 8.02
CA GLU A 64 -6.96 -2.15 9.35
C GLU A 64 -5.93 -2.21 10.48
N LYS A 65 -4.84 -2.96 10.31
CA LYS A 65 -3.75 -3.01 11.29
C LYS A 65 -3.01 -1.69 11.46
N VAL A 66 -2.79 -0.95 10.37
CA VAL A 66 -2.00 0.30 10.43
C VAL A 66 -2.83 1.52 10.79
N LEU A 67 -4.15 1.51 10.54
CA LEU A 67 -5.05 2.65 10.77
C LEU A 67 -4.91 3.30 12.16
N PRO A 68 -4.82 2.56 13.29
CA PRO A 68 -4.65 3.14 14.62
C PRO A 68 -3.32 3.88 14.83
N HIS A 69 -2.35 3.65 13.96
CA HIS A 69 -1.00 4.19 14.07
C HIS A 69 -0.76 5.38 13.14
N LEU A 70 -1.72 5.72 12.27
CA LEU A 70 -1.57 6.78 11.29
C LEU A 70 -1.77 8.17 11.92
N ASP A 71 -0.95 9.12 11.49
CA ASP A 71 -1.19 10.54 11.80
C ASP A 71 -2.34 11.12 10.95
N GLU A 72 -2.75 12.36 11.25
CA GLU A 72 -3.86 13.01 10.54
C GLU A 72 -3.62 13.15 9.03
N GLN A 73 -2.37 13.37 8.61
CA GLN A 73 -2.03 13.54 7.21
C GLN A 73 -2.10 12.21 6.47
N GLU A 74 -1.54 11.16 7.06
CA GLU A 74 -1.60 9.79 6.55
C GLU A 74 -3.05 9.29 6.45
N GLN A 75 -3.87 9.57 7.46
CA GLN A 75 -5.31 9.26 7.44
C GLN A 75 -6.04 9.99 6.30
N ASP A 76 -5.69 11.25 6.01
CA ASP A 76 -6.26 11.97 4.87
C ASP A 76 -5.88 11.34 3.52
N ILE A 77 -4.62 10.92 3.34
CA ILE A 77 -4.19 10.20 2.13
C ILE A 77 -5.04 8.94 1.93
N VAL A 78 -5.17 8.11 2.97
CA VAL A 78 -5.96 6.88 2.93
C VAL A 78 -7.42 7.18 2.58
N ARG A 79 -8.02 8.16 3.27
CA ARG A 79 -9.41 8.56 3.04
C ARG A 79 -9.64 9.01 1.60
N ARG A 80 -8.71 9.77 1.01
CA ARG A 80 -8.81 10.21 -0.39
C ARG A 80 -8.66 9.04 -1.36
N GLY A 81 -7.76 8.09 -1.10
CA GLY A 81 -7.62 6.86 -1.88
C GLY A 81 -8.89 6.00 -1.87
N ARG A 82 -9.48 5.76 -0.70
CA ARG A 82 -10.75 5.00 -0.58
C ARG A 82 -11.90 5.60 -1.38
N ASN A 83 -11.91 6.91 -1.57
CA ASN A 83 -13.00 7.64 -2.22
C ASN A 83 -12.82 7.82 -3.75
N THR A 84 -11.74 7.31 -4.36
CA THR A 84 -11.56 7.44 -5.82
C THR A 84 -12.55 6.63 -6.66
N HIS A 85 -13.17 5.60 -6.06
CA HIS A 85 -14.06 4.68 -6.77
C HIS A 85 -15.40 5.28 -7.17
N ALA A 86 -15.77 6.46 -6.66
CA ALA A 86 -16.89 7.22 -7.17
C ALA A 86 -16.73 7.57 -8.68
N LYS A 87 -15.49 7.62 -9.18
CA LYS A 87 -15.16 7.91 -10.59
C LYS A 87 -14.53 6.72 -11.35
N HIS A 88 -14.00 5.73 -10.62
CA HIS A 88 -13.36 4.54 -11.19
C HIS A 88 -13.92 3.27 -10.54
N PRO A 89 -14.96 2.66 -11.14
CA PRO A 89 -15.70 1.57 -10.52
C PRO A 89 -14.82 0.32 -10.31
N CYS A 90 -15.08 -0.37 -9.21
CA CYS A 90 -14.45 -1.64 -8.86
C CYS A 90 -14.68 -2.70 -9.95
N PRO A 91 -13.68 -3.54 -10.28
CA PRO A 91 -13.88 -4.70 -11.15
C PRO A 91 -14.97 -5.63 -10.61
N LYS A 92 -15.71 -6.29 -11.50
CA LYS A 92 -16.89 -7.15 -11.15
C LYS A 92 -16.58 -8.31 -10.19
N ASN A 93 -15.33 -8.74 -10.12
CA ASN A 93 -14.90 -9.92 -9.35
C ASN A 93 -14.21 -9.55 -8.02
N GLN A 94 -14.27 -8.28 -7.61
CA GLN A 94 -13.71 -7.82 -6.35
C GLN A 94 -14.80 -7.24 -5.45
N ASP A 95 -14.62 -7.40 -4.15
CA ASP A 95 -15.46 -6.71 -3.18
C ASP A 95 -15.17 -5.20 -3.23
N PRO A 96 -16.17 -4.33 -3.45
CA PRO A 96 -15.94 -2.89 -3.58
C PRO A 96 -15.32 -2.24 -2.33
N ALA A 97 -15.61 -2.76 -1.12
CA ALA A 97 -15.06 -2.24 0.11
C ALA A 97 -13.58 -2.63 0.27
N ASP A 98 -13.24 -3.89 -0.02
CA ASP A 98 -11.85 -4.35 -0.02
C ASP A 98 -11.02 -3.60 -1.06
N TYR A 99 -11.56 -3.41 -2.27
CA TYR A 99 -10.87 -2.66 -3.32
C TYR A 99 -10.63 -1.20 -2.96
N ALA A 100 -11.62 -0.55 -2.34
CA ALA A 100 -11.48 0.81 -1.81
C ALA A 100 -10.43 0.91 -0.72
N ALA A 101 -10.45 -0.03 0.24
CA ALA A 101 -9.47 -0.09 1.30
C ALA A 101 -8.04 -0.31 0.76
N ALA A 102 -7.86 -1.27 -0.16
CA ALA A 102 -6.59 -1.54 -0.83
C ALA A 102 -6.06 -0.29 -1.54
N THR A 103 -6.90 0.39 -2.33
CA THR A 103 -6.49 1.63 -3.03
C THR A 103 -6.08 2.73 -2.04
N GLY A 104 -6.75 2.84 -0.89
CA GLY A 104 -6.36 3.74 0.20
C GLY A 104 -4.99 3.40 0.80
N PHE A 105 -4.73 2.11 1.01
CA PHE A 105 -3.46 1.61 1.53
C PHE A 105 -2.30 1.84 0.55
N GLU A 106 -2.49 1.49 -0.72
CA GLU A 106 -1.53 1.73 -1.80
C GLU A 106 -1.22 3.23 -1.92
N ALA A 107 -2.24 4.10 -1.85
CA ALA A 107 -2.02 5.54 -1.89
C ALA A 107 -1.14 6.04 -0.73
N LEU A 108 -1.30 5.49 0.48
CA LEU A 108 -0.45 5.81 1.62
C LEU A 108 1.01 5.37 1.39
N LEU A 109 1.21 4.13 0.92
CA LEU A 109 2.55 3.62 0.63
C LEU A 109 3.24 4.44 -0.46
N GLY A 110 2.50 4.79 -1.51
CA GLY A 110 3.01 5.63 -2.59
C GLY A 110 3.38 7.03 -2.12
N TYR A 111 2.56 7.64 -1.25
CA TYR A 111 2.88 8.92 -0.64
C TYR A 111 4.19 8.85 0.15
N LEU A 112 4.31 7.91 1.09
CA LEU A 112 5.51 7.76 1.92
C LEU A 112 6.77 7.48 1.10
N TYR A 113 6.64 6.64 0.06
CA TYR A 113 7.72 6.37 -0.85
C TYR A 113 8.14 7.64 -1.59
N LEU A 114 7.22 8.37 -2.22
CA LEU A 114 7.57 9.58 -2.97
C LEU A 114 8.18 10.68 -2.09
N THR A 115 7.76 10.82 -0.83
CA THR A 115 8.26 11.86 0.08
C THR A 115 9.59 11.54 0.77
N GLY A 116 10.17 10.36 0.55
CA GLY A 116 11.43 10.01 1.24
C GLY A 116 11.25 9.37 2.61
N SER A 117 10.02 9.13 3.02
CA SER A 117 9.66 8.66 4.36
C SER A 117 9.83 7.15 4.51
N GLU A 118 10.98 6.61 4.11
CA GLU A 118 11.25 5.17 4.06
C GLU A 118 11.21 4.52 5.45
N GLU A 119 11.73 5.20 6.47
CA GLU A 119 11.68 4.70 7.84
C GLU A 119 10.23 4.55 8.34
N ARG A 120 9.38 5.53 8.03
CA ARG A 120 7.95 5.50 8.35
C ARG A 120 7.25 4.39 7.56
N LEU A 121 7.55 4.26 6.28
CA LEU A 121 7.03 3.20 5.42
C LEU A 121 7.37 1.82 5.97
N MET A 122 8.64 1.60 6.34
CA MET A 122 9.07 0.35 6.96
C MET A 122 8.40 0.11 8.31
N THR A 123 8.19 1.15 9.12
CA THR A 123 7.46 1.02 10.40
C THR A 123 6.05 0.46 10.17
N LEU A 124 5.29 1.04 9.22
CA LEU A 124 3.96 0.56 8.89
C LEU A 124 3.99 -0.85 8.29
N TYR A 125 4.95 -1.13 7.41
CA TYR A 125 5.16 -2.48 6.89
C TYR A 125 5.35 -3.51 8.01
N HIS A 126 6.20 -3.26 9.01
CA HIS A 126 6.40 -4.20 10.12
C HIS A 126 5.12 -4.41 10.94
N ILE A 127 4.32 -3.37 11.17
CA ILE A 127 3.01 -3.50 11.85
C ILE A 127 2.09 -4.46 11.09
N THR A 128 2.07 -4.41 9.76
CA THR A 128 1.24 -5.34 8.96
C THR A 128 1.66 -6.81 9.11
N GLN A 129 2.94 -7.07 9.37
CA GLN A 129 3.50 -8.43 9.50
C GLN A 129 3.27 -9.06 10.89
N GLN A 130 2.85 -8.28 11.90
CA GLN A 130 2.59 -8.81 13.23
C GLN A 130 1.34 -9.71 13.21
N GLU A 131 1.43 -10.86 13.87
CA GLU A 131 0.27 -11.70 14.15
C GLU A 131 -0.65 -10.99 15.16
N VAL A 132 -1.97 -11.14 14.99
CA VAL A 132 -2.98 -10.64 15.94
C VAL A 132 -3.10 -11.62 17.10
#